data_AF-A0ABF7RBT7-F1
#
_entry.id   AF-A0ABF7RBT7-F1
#
_cell.length_a   1.000
_cell.length_b   1.000
_cell.length_c   1.000
_cell.angle_alpha   90.00
_cell.angle_beta   90.00
_cell.angle_gamma   90.00
#
_symmetry.space_group_name_H-M   'P 1'
#
loop_
_entity.id
_entity.type
_entity.pdbx_description
1 polymer ?
#
loop_
_entity_poly.entity_id
_entity_poly.type
_entity_poly.pdbx_seq_one_letter_code
_entity_poly.pdbx_strand_id
1 'polypeptide(L)'
;MATKKVTKKKYLKILNKRLRAEPDAPSTALFVFYPPGPKAKHATGVAASEPSSPRELPIMAEIQRIAATELIVIDMGDRLGNGRRRSSKSKPEASHGSTTR
;
A
#
# COMPACT_ATOMS: atom_id res chain seq x y z
N MET A 1 3.24 11.47 -22.25
CA MET A 1 1.93 12.09 -21.98
C MET A 1 1.21 11.24 -20.96
N ALA A 2 1.06 11.72 -19.71
CA ALA A 2 0.39 10.96 -18.65
C ALA A 2 -1.12 10.96 -18.89
N THR A 3 -1.69 9.79 -19.18
CA THR A 3 -3.07 9.66 -19.69
C THR A 3 -4.07 9.27 -18.61
N LYS A 4 -3.62 8.79 -17.44
CA LYS A 4 -4.52 8.24 -16.40
C LYS A 4 -4.40 8.97 -15.07
N LYS A 5 -5.47 9.66 -14.66
CA LYS A 5 -5.59 10.24 -13.32
C LYS A 5 -5.87 9.14 -12.29
N VAL A 6 -5.06 9.05 -11.24
CA VAL A 6 -5.17 8.05 -10.18
C VAL A 6 -5.00 8.68 -8.81
N THR A 7 -5.64 8.10 -7.79
CA THR A 7 -5.44 8.56 -6.40
C THR A 7 -4.08 8.12 -5.85
N LYS A 8 -3.53 8.81 -4.84
CA LYS A 8 -2.29 8.42 -4.15
C LYS A 8 -2.26 6.94 -3.73
N LYS A 9 -3.38 6.42 -3.22
CA LYS A 9 -3.51 4.99 -2.86
C LYS A 9 -3.46 4.07 -4.07
N LYS A 10 -4.09 4.45 -5.19
CA LYS A 10 -4.08 3.64 -6.41
C LYS A 10 -2.70 3.68 -7.06
N TYR A 11 -2.03 4.83 -7.03
CA TYR A 11 -0.64 4.99 -7.45
C TYR A 11 0.29 4.07 -6.66
N LEU A 12 0.23 4.11 -5.32
CA LEU A 12 1.01 3.23 -4.44
C LEU A 12 0.81 1.73 -4.74
N LYS A 13 -0.44 1.32 -5.01
CA LYS A 13 -0.76 -0.06 -5.40
C LYS A 13 -0.15 -0.46 -6.74
N ILE A 14 -0.17 0.44 -7.72
CA ILE A 14 0.41 0.18 -9.05
C ILE A 14 1.91 0.03 -8.94
N LEU A 15 2.58 0.91 -8.20
CA LEU A 15 4.03 0.84 -7.97
C LEU A 15 4.42 -0.50 -7.32
N ASN A 16 3.77 -0.88 -6.22
CA ASN A 16 4.03 -2.17 -5.57
C ASN A 16 3.69 -3.38 -6.45
N LYS A 17 2.69 -3.28 -7.33
CA LYS A 17 2.38 -4.36 -8.28
C LYS A 17 3.49 -4.50 -9.33
N ARG A 18 4.01 -3.39 -9.86
CA ARG A 18 5.13 -3.39 -10.81
C ARG A 18 6.41 -3.91 -10.17
N LEU A 19 6.71 -3.44 -8.96
CA LEU A 19 7.87 -3.91 -8.20
C LEU A 19 7.84 -5.42 -7.96
N ARG A 20 6.67 -6.00 -7.69
CA ARG A 20 6.51 -7.47 -7.55
C ARG A 20 6.56 -8.24 -8.88
N ALA A 21 6.37 -7.55 -10.00
CA ALA A 21 6.47 -8.14 -11.33
C ALA A 21 7.90 -8.10 -11.87
N GLU A 22 8.76 -7.25 -11.29
CA GLU A 22 10.19 -7.21 -11.60
C GLU A 22 10.89 -8.43 -10.97
N PRO A 23 11.51 -9.31 -11.78
CA PRO A 23 12.21 -10.49 -11.27
C PRO A 23 13.51 -10.13 -10.53
N ASP A 24 14.10 -8.98 -10.85
CA ASP A 24 15.33 -8.47 -10.22
C ASP A 24 15.05 -7.59 -8.99
N ALA A 25 13.78 -7.34 -8.67
CA ALA A 25 13.41 -6.60 -7.47
C ALA A 25 13.39 -7.51 -6.25
N PRO A 26 13.89 -7.03 -5.09
CA PRO A 26 13.89 -7.80 -3.87
C PRO A 26 12.47 -7.95 -3.33
N SER A 27 12.18 -9.11 -2.76
CA SER A 27 10.88 -9.43 -2.16
C SER A 27 10.52 -8.54 -0.96
N THR A 28 11.52 -7.88 -0.36
CA THR A 28 11.39 -6.98 0.79
C THR A 28 11.21 -5.52 0.40
N ALA A 29 11.55 -5.09 -0.82
CA ALA A 29 11.35 -3.70 -1.23
C ALA A 29 9.87 -3.42 -1.47
N LEU A 30 9.43 -2.28 -0.97
CA LEU A 30 8.06 -1.81 -1.12
C LEU A 30 8.06 -0.30 -1.33
N PHE A 31 7.07 0.20 -2.04
CA PHE A 31 6.75 1.61 -1.99
C PHE A 31 5.82 1.86 -0.80
N VAL A 32 6.11 2.93 -0.06
CA VAL A 32 5.35 3.38 1.12
C VAL A 32 4.96 4.84 0.99
N PHE A 33 3.95 5.29 1.74
CA PHE A 33 3.65 6.71 1.81
C PHE A 33 4.80 7.46 2.50
N TYR A 34 5.01 8.72 2.07
CA TYR A 34 5.93 9.66 2.71
C TYR A 34 5.14 10.82 3.35
N PRO A 35 5.47 11.25 4.60
CA PRO A 35 6.41 10.60 5.55
C PRO A 35 6.02 9.13 5.85
N PRO A 36 6.80 8.29 6.54
CA PRO A 36 6.40 6.92 6.88
C PRO A 36 5.31 6.88 7.98
N GLY A 37 4.31 6.00 7.85
CA GLY A 37 3.18 5.90 8.80
C GLY A 37 1.91 6.78 8.60
N PRO A 38 1.82 7.77 7.70
CA PRO A 38 0.61 8.51 7.43
C PRO A 38 -0.33 7.67 6.57
N LYS A 39 -1.62 7.88 6.82
CA LYS A 39 -2.68 7.44 5.91
C LYS A 39 -2.52 8.20 4.58
N ALA A 40 -3.01 7.61 3.49
CA ALA A 40 -2.98 8.21 2.15
C ALA A 40 -3.43 9.69 2.10
N LYS A 41 -4.32 10.10 3.01
CA LYS A 41 -4.81 11.47 3.17
C LYS A 41 -3.80 12.50 3.69
N HIS A 42 -2.81 12.07 4.46
CA HIS A 42 -1.77 12.94 5.02
C HIS A 42 -0.40 12.65 4.38
N ALA A 43 -0.36 11.74 3.42
CA ALA A 43 0.84 11.46 2.65
C ALA A 43 1.09 12.62 1.69
N THR A 44 2.28 13.20 1.74
CA THR A 44 2.72 14.20 0.77
C THR A 44 3.16 13.53 -0.53
N GLY A 45 3.58 12.27 -0.46
CA GLY A 45 3.99 11.49 -1.63
C GLY A 45 4.12 10.01 -1.35
N VAL A 46 4.81 9.34 -2.26
CA VAL A 46 5.22 7.94 -2.15
C VAL A 46 6.74 7.91 -2.23
N ALA A 47 7.37 7.16 -1.33
CA ALA A 47 8.81 6.93 -1.32
C ALA A 47 9.11 5.43 -1.37
N ALA A 48 10.34 5.09 -1.75
CA ALA A 48 10.88 3.76 -1.54
C ALA A 48 10.94 3.48 -0.03
N SER A 49 10.52 2.29 0.40
CA SER A 49 10.96 1.76 1.70
C SER A 49 12.47 1.63 1.69
N GLU A 50 13.07 1.58 2.88
CA GLU A 50 14.50 1.46 3.07
C GLU A 50 15.13 0.50 2.04
N PRO A 51 15.85 1.02 1.03
CA PRO A 51 16.42 0.21 -0.02
C PRO A 51 17.56 -0.58 0.61
N SER A 52 17.49 -1.90 0.52
CA SER A 52 18.47 -2.80 1.15
C SER A 52 19.76 -2.90 0.34
N SER A 53 19.76 -2.49 -0.93
CA SER A 53 20.97 -2.52 -1.76
C SER A 53 21.05 -1.43 -2.85
N PRO A 54 22.27 -1.07 -3.30
CA PRO A 54 22.50 -0.08 -4.36
C PRO A 54 21.97 -0.49 -5.75
N ARG A 55 21.66 -1.78 -5.97
CA ARG A 55 21.00 -2.27 -7.19
C ARG A 55 19.48 -2.03 -7.18
N GLU A 56 18.88 -1.85 -6.01
CA GLU A 56 17.43 -1.69 -5.84
C GLU A 56 16.98 -0.26 -6.10
N LEU A 57 17.80 0.71 -5.71
CA LEU A 57 17.60 2.13 -5.95
C LEU A 57 17.25 2.46 -7.42
N PRO A 58 18.04 2.03 -8.42
CA PRO A 58 17.72 2.32 -9.83
C PRO A 58 16.45 1.62 -10.32
N ILE A 59 16.15 0.40 -9.86
CA ILE A 59 14.92 -0.32 -10.23
C ILE A 59 13.69 0.44 -9.71
N MET A 60 13.73 0.84 -8.43
CA MET A 60 12.64 1.59 -7.82
C MET A 60 12.46 2.97 -8.47
N ALA A 61 13.56 3.66 -8.77
CA ALA A 61 13.54 4.93 -9.48
C ALA A 61 12.94 4.80 -10.89
N GLU A 62 13.28 3.73 -11.62
CA GLU A 62 12.77 3.48 -12.96
C GLU A 62 11.26 3.16 -12.95
N ILE A 63 10.81 2.29 -12.04
CA ILE A 63 9.38 2.00 -11.87
C ILE A 63 8.60 3.29 -11.59
N GLN A 64 9.15 4.16 -10.74
CA GLN A 64 8.53 5.45 -10.42
C GLN A 64 8.53 6.39 -11.63
N ARG A 65 9.60 6.43 -12.42
CA ARG A 65 9.71 7.23 -13.66
C ARG A 65 8.69 6.80 -14.70
N ILE A 66 8.57 5.50 -14.96
CA ILE A 66 7.58 4.94 -15.90
C ILE A 66 6.16 5.26 -15.39
N ALA A 67 5.91 5.03 -14.10
CA ALA A 67 4.60 5.32 -13.52
C ALA A 67 4.24 6.81 -13.57
N ALA A 68 5.18 7.71 -13.30
CA ALA A 68 4.96 9.16 -13.37
C ALA A 68 4.74 9.66 -14.81
N THR A 69 5.30 8.97 -15.81
CA THR A 69 5.09 9.28 -17.23
C THR A 69 3.67 8.92 -17.70
N GLU A 70 3.06 7.91 -17.08
CA GLU A 70 1.74 7.39 -17.47
C GLU A 70 0.60 7.89 -16.58
N LEU A 71 0.89 8.21 -15.31
CA LEU A 71 -0.10 8.44 -14.27
C LEU A 71 0.00 9.85 -13.70
N ILE A 72 -1.15 10.51 -13.58
CA ILE A 72 -1.29 11.78 -12.87
C ILE A 72 -1.87 11.48 -11.49
N VAL A 73 -1.12 11.79 -10.42
CA VAL A 73 -1.58 11.57 -9.05
C VAL A 73 -2.49 12.73 -8.63
N ILE A 74 -3.75 12.43 -8.35
CA ILE A 74 -4.74 13.39 -7.85
C ILE A 74 -5.05 13.14 -6.37
N ASP A 75 -5.15 14.22 -5.61
CA ASP A 75 -5.47 14.18 -4.19
C ASP A 75 -6.99 14.15 -3.99
N MET A 76 -7.60 12.99 -4.26
CA MET A 76 -9.00 12.79 -3.88
C MET A 76 -9.04 12.39 -2.40
N GLY A 77 -9.15 13.40 -1.54
CA GLY A 77 -9.61 13.24 -0.16
C GLY A 77 -10.92 12.44 -0.12
N ASP A 78 -11.07 11.64 0.92
CA ASP A 78 -12.33 11.05 1.41
C ASP A 78 -12.90 9.74 0.83
N ARG A 79 -12.61 9.27 -0.39
CA ARG A 79 -13.25 8.02 -0.89
C ARG A 79 -12.53 6.70 -0.62
N LEU A 80 -11.68 6.61 0.39
CA LEU A 80 -10.98 5.36 0.71
C LEU A 80 -11.01 5.06 2.21
N GLY A 81 -12.23 4.87 2.72
CA GLY A 81 -12.45 4.06 3.91
C GLY A 81 -11.74 2.73 3.75
N ASN A 82 -10.70 2.50 4.55
CA ASN A 82 -10.19 1.16 4.80
C ASN A 82 -11.21 0.46 5.69
N GLY A 83 -12.32 0.02 5.09
CA GLY A 83 -13.23 -0.96 5.68
C GLY A 83 -12.55 -2.32 5.75
N ARG A 84 -11.46 -2.45 6.51
CA ARG A 84 -11.23 -3.70 7.23
C ARG A 84 -12.30 -3.73 8.31
N ARG A 85 -13.52 -4.14 7.94
CA ARG A 85 -14.38 -4.84 8.89
C ARG A 85 -13.56 -6.06 9.29
N ARG A 86 -12.74 -5.93 10.34
CA ARG A 86 -12.47 -7.06 11.22
C ARG A 86 -13.86 -7.38 11.76
N SER A 87 -14.56 -8.30 11.10
CA SER A 87 -15.54 -9.11 11.79
C SER A 87 -14.76 -9.81 12.89
N SER A 88 -14.73 -9.19 14.07
CA SER A 88 -14.56 -9.89 15.32
C SER A 88 -15.71 -10.89 15.37
N LYS A 89 -15.46 -12.07 14.78
CA LYS A 89 -16.28 -13.26 14.94
C LYS A 89 -16.08 -13.64 16.40
N SER A 90 -16.83 -13.01 17.30
CA SER A 90 -17.01 -13.44 18.67
C SER A 90 -17.50 -14.88 18.59
N LYS A 91 -16.60 -15.83 18.84
CA LYS A 91 -16.96 -17.21 19.19
C LYS A 91 -17.96 -17.11 20.34
N PRO A 92 -19.15 -17.70 20.26
CA PRO A 92 -19.88 -18.01 21.48
C PRO A 92 -19.08 -19.13 22.16
N GLU A 93 -18.48 -18.78 23.29
CA GLU A 93 -17.91 -19.75 24.21
C GLU A 93 -19.09 -20.59 24.74
N ALA A 94 -19.13 -21.86 24.35
CA ALA A 94 -20.05 -22.82 24.93
C ALA A 94 -19.63 -23.05 26.38
N SER A 95 -20.28 -22.36 27.31
CA SER A 95 -20.18 -22.67 28.74
C SER A 95 -21.14 -23.81 29.05
N HIS A 96 -20.57 -25.02 29.15
CA HIS A 96 -21.16 -26.12 29.92
C HIS A 96 -20.81 -25.91 31.40
N GLY A 97 -21.78 -26.11 32.29
CA GLY A 97 -21.57 -26.18 33.73
C GLY A 97 -22.79 -25.71 34.53
N SER A 98 -23.79 -26.56 34.70
CA SER A 98 -24.05 -27.25 35.98
C SER A 98 -24.57 -26.31 37.09
N THR A 99 -25.86 -26.40 37.41
CA THR A 99 -26.37 -26.09 38.75
C THR A 99 -27.57 -26.99 39.04
N THR A 100 -27.31 -27.91 39.95
CA THR A 100 -28.25 -28.64 40.80
C THR A 100 -29.19 -27.70 41.55
N ARG A 101 -30.50 -27.99 41.52
CA ARG A 101 -31.27 -28.28 42.73
C ARG A 101 -32.58 -28.97 42.40
#